data_AF-A0A746CXI6-F1
#
_entry.id   AF-A0A746CXI6-F1
#
_cell.length_a   1.000
_cell.length_b   1.000
_cell.length_c   1.000
_cell.angle_alpha   90.00
_cell.angle_beta   90.00
_cell.angle_gamma   90.00
#
_symmetry.space_group_name_H-M   'P 1'
#
loop_
_entity.id
_entity.type
_entity.pdbx_description
1 polymer ?
#
loop_
_entity_poly.entity_id
_entity_poly.type
_entity_poly.pdbx_seq_one_letter_code
_entity_poly.pdbx_strand_id
1 'polypeptide(L)'
;NVVKQGGGELTLSNNNSYSGGTTIAEGTLTATAGGALGSGNIDNRAYLKLDAASASDPFIVADLTTHSGATVEIGAGSTLQANTLTQQDGSTLTADLTATSGPAIRAKNVNLDGTLNVASPASQEPIRSTDDLISLALIESDNAISGDFDGITINGNAMNPDAFITVVGQKNVNDTHYDLVETLTWYADRYNAAIDAHGTFNLADADDSFTVNTVLENVDANSGWNGQSLTKTGAGTLILNAENTYTGGTLISDGTLVASNVEALGTGDITDNAVLELNTGGDFDNA
;
A
#
# COMPACT_ATOMS: atom_id res chain seq x y z
N ASN A 1 24.05 21.14 17.71
CA ASN A 1 23.62 19.73 17.73
C ASN A 1 22.73 19.53 18.92
N VAL A 2 21.65 18.76 18.75
CA VAL A 2 20.82 18.24 19.84
C VAL A 2 21.07 16.74 19.94
N VAL A 3 21.22 16.22 21.15
CA VAL A 3 21.37 14.78 21.37
C VAL A 3 20.36 14.33 22.42
N LYS A 4 19.44 13.45 22.02
CA LYS A 4 18.48 12.81 22.91
C LYS A 4 19.04 11.48 23.39
N GLN A 5 19.17 11.33 24.72
CA GLN A 5 19.63 10.12 25.41
C GLN A 5 18.66 9.74 26.53
N GLY A 6 18.81 8.53 27.10
CA GLY A 6 17.94 7.99 28.15
C GLY A 6 16.58 7.54 27.61
N GLY A 7 15.99 6.53 28.25
CA GLY A 7 14.73 5.91 27.79
C GLY A 7 13.46 6.75 27.88
N GLY A 8 13.52 7.98 28.41
CA GLY A 8 12.36 8.88 28.52
C GLY A 8 11.98 9.57 27.20
N GLU A 9 10.94 10.39 27.26
CA GLU A 9 10.50 11.24 26.14
C GLU A 9 11.03 12.67 26.26
N LEU A 10 11.42 13.27 25.14
CA LEU A 10 11.71 14.70 25.00
C LEU A 10 10.79 15.30 23.94
N THR A 11 9.99 16.29 24.31
CA THR A 11 9.15 17.04 23.37
C THR A 11 9.80 18.36 22.98
N LEU A 12 9.94 18.60 21.67
CA LEU A 12 10.33 19.89 21.09
C LEU A 12 9.10 20.52 20.43
N SER A 13 8.52 21.52 21.10
CA SER A 13 7.23 22.09 20.71
C SER A 13 7.29 23.43 20.00
N ASN A 14 8.48 24.02 19.88
CA ASN A 14 8.69 25.33 19.27
C ASN A 14 9.73 25.22 18.15
N ASN A 15 9.68 26.17 17.21
CA ASN A 15 10.69 26.28 16.18
C ASN A 15 12.07 26.59 16.79
N ASN A 16 13.06 25.79 16.40
CA ASN A 16 14.43 25.92 16.86
C ASN A 16 15.33 26.34 15.69
N SER A 17 16.24 27.29 15.92
CA SER A 17 17.11 27.85 14.87
C SER A 17 18.49 27.21 14.80
N TYR A 18 18.71 26.07 15.48
CA TYR A 18 20.01 25.42 15.44
C TYR A 18 20.22 24.74 14.08
N SER A 19 21.43 24.87 13.54
CA SER A 19 21.82 24.29 12.25
C SER A 19 22.59 22.97 12.40
N GLY A 20 23.02 22.64 13.61
CA GLY A 20 23.65 21.37 13.91
C GLY A 20 22.65 20.21 13.87
N GLY A 21 23.12 18.98 13.69
CA GLY A 21 22.24 17.81 13.62
C GLY A 21 21.51 17.46 14.92
N THR A 22 20.48 16.64 14.81
CA THR A 22 19.75 16.01 15.93
C THR A 22 20.05 14.51 15.94
N THR A 23 20.62 14.00 17.03
CA THR A 23 20.82 12.55 17.22
C THR A 23 19.86 12.05 18.27
N ILE A 24 19.13 10.97 17.98
CA ILE A 24 18.24 10.29 18.91
C ILE A 24 18.87 8.95 19.23
N ALA A 25 19.62 8.90 20.33
CA ALA A 25 20.35 7.70 20.73
C ALA A 25 19.45 6.70 21.46
N GLU A 26 18.53 7.19 22.30
CA GLU A 26 17.64 6.38 23.13
C GLU A 26 16.31 7.10 23.43
N GLY A 27 15.27 6.32 23.72
CA GLY A 27 13.94 6.82 24.07
C GLY A 27 13.23 7.52 22.91
N THR A 28 12.33 8.43 23.25
CA THR A 28 11.47 9.11 22.28
C THR A 28 11.81 10.59 22.16
N LEU A 29 11.89 11.09 20.93
CA LEU A 29 11.85 12.52 20.63
C LEU A 29 10.55 12.83 19.89
N THR A 30 9.72 13.69 20.46
CA THR A 30 8.46 14.15 19.85
C THR A 30 8.62 15.59 19.39
N ALA A 31 8.39 15.86 18.11
CA ALA A 31 8.42 17.19 17.52
C ALA A 31 6.98 17.61 17.17
N THR A 32 6.55 18.79 17.62
CA THR A 32 5.15 19.24 17.43
C THR A 32 5.01 20.56 16.67
N ALA A 33 6.08 21.02 16.03
CA ALA A 33 6.11 22.20 15.16
C ALA A 33 7.11 21.94 14.01
N GLY A 34 6.83 22.42 12.80
CA GLY A 34 7.61 22.09 11.60
C GLY A 34 9.10 22.45 11.71
N GLY A 35 9.42 23.53 12.42
CA GLY A 35 10.80 23.95 12.70
C GLY A 35 11.41 23.36 13.97
N ALA A 36 10.76 22.42 14.65
CA ALA A 36 11.20 21.95 15.97
C ALA A 36 12.55 21.22 15.96
N LEU A 37 12.91 20.59 14.84
CA LEU A 37 14.13 19.77 14.71
C LEU A 37 15.35 20.55 14.22
N GLY A 38 15.23 21.87 14.05
CA GLY A 38 16.26 22.69 13.40
C GLY A 38 16.42 22.32 11.92
N SER A 39 17.51 22.76 11.31
CA SER A 39 17.75 22.57 9.87
C SER A 39 18.82 21.51 9.55
N GLY A 40 19.34 20.83 10.56
CA GLY A 40 20.43 19.86 10.42
C GLY A 40 19.96 18.46 10.05
N ASN A 41 20.92 17.54 9.95
CA ASN A 41 20.63 16.11 9.73
C ASN A 41 20.01 15.49 10.98
N ILE A 42 19.14 14.52 10.78
CA ILE A 42 18.54 13.70 11.82
C ILE A 42 19.12 12.29 11.74
N ASP A 43 19.70 11.87 12.85
CA ASP A 43 20.30 10.56 13.04
C ASP A 43 19.49 9.81 14.11
N ASN A 44 18.52 8.99 13.65
CA ASN A 44 17.56 8.32 14.52
C ASN A 44 17.98 6.87 14.78
N ARG A 45 18.31 6.56 16.04
CA ARG A 45 18.62 5.21 16.55
C ARG A 45 17.60 4.70 17.57
N ALA A 46 16.52 5.43 17.80
CA ALA A 46 15.47 5.03 18.72
C ALA A 46 14.11 5.44 18.14
N TYR A 47 13.36 6.34 18.78
CA TYR A 47 12.02 6.72 18.32
C TYR A 47 11.93 8.22 18.03
N LEU A 48 11.52 8.57 16.81
CA LEU A 48 11.19 9.92 16.40
C LEU A 48 9.70 10.00 16.08
N LYS A 49 8.97 10.87 16.78
CA LYS A 49 7.57 11.18 16.47
C LYS A 49 7.44 12.58 15.89
N LEU A 50 6.86 12.69 14.71
CA LEU A 50 6.51 13.94 14.04
C LEU A 50 5.00 14.15 14.19
N ASP A 51 4.60 15.07 15.06
CA ASP A 51 3.21 15.29 15.46
C ASP A 51 2.85 16.79 15.38
N ALA A 52 3.02 17.36 14.18
CA ALA A 52 2.55 18.70 13.85
C ALA A 52 1.10 18.59 13.39
N ALA A 53 0.20 19.33 14.04
CA ALA A 53 -1.24 19.27 13.78
C ALA A 53 -1.68 19.83 12.40
N SER A 54 -0.75 20.12 11.47
CA SER A 54 -1.09 20.65 10.16
C SER A 54 -0.04 20.38 9.09
N ALA A 55 -0.50 19.90 7.93
CA ALA A 55 0.33 19.74 6.73
C ALA A 55 0.87 21.07 6.18
N SER A 56 0.31 22.21 6.63
CA SER A 56 0.81 23.55 6.28
C SER A 56 2.09 23.95 7.01
N ASP A 57 2.50 23.20 8.02
CA ASP A 57 3.74 23.37 8.78
C ASP A 57 4.60 22.10 8.70
N PRO A 58 5.18 21.79 7.52
CA PRO A 58 5.96 20.57 7.33
C PRO A 58 7.22 20.56 8.21
N PHE A 59 7.63 19.37 8.65
CA PHE A 59 8.95 19.17 9.23
C PHE A 59 10.00 19.26 8.14
N ILE A 60 10.86 20.29 8.18
CA ILE A 60 11.91 20.49 7.16
C ILE A 60 13.27 20.15 7.77
N VAL A 61 13.92 19.11 7.26
CA VAL A 61 15.24 18.65 7.73
C VAL A 61 16.22 18.52 6.57
N ALA A 62 17.52 18.49 6.86
CA ALA A 62 18.52 18.28 5.82
C ALA A 62 18.48 16.83 5.29
N ASP A 63 18.82 15.87 6.13
CA ASP A 63 18.70 14.43 5.85
C ASP A 63 18.06 13.74 7.05
N LEU A 64 17.32 12.66 6.83
CA LEU A 64 16.80 11.78 7.89
C LEU A 64 17.27 10.35 7.63
N THR A 65 18.04 9.81 8.57
CA THR A 65 18.42 8.39 8.58
C THR A 65 17.76 7.70 9.76
N THR A 66 17.00 6.64 9.48
CA THR A 66 16.44 5.73 10.47
C THR A 66 17.27 4.46 10.50
N HIS A 67 17.93 4.21 11.63
CA HIS A 67 18.77 3.04 11.80
C HIS A 67 17.95 1.77 12.07
N SER A 68 18.58 0.61 11.88
CA SER A 68 18.00 -0.68 12.25
C SER A 68 17.48 -0.68 13.70
N GLY A 69 16.27 -1.17 13.91
CA GLY A 69 15.57 -1.16 15.21
C GLY A 69 14.99 0.19 15.64
N ALA A 70 15.21 1.26 14.86
CA ALA A 70 14.65 2.58 15.13
C ALA A 70 13.33 2.79 14.37
N THR A 71 12.52 3.71 14.88
CA THR A 71 11.21 4.05 14.32
C THR A 71 11.10 5.55 14.07
N VAL A 72 10.56 5.91 12.91
CA VAL A 72 10.01 7.24 12.63
C VAL A 72 8.50 7.11 12.52
N GLU A 73 7.76 7.93 13.25
CA GLU A 73 6.31 8.05 13.17
C GLU A 73 5.93 9.41 12.60
N ILE A 74 5.14 9.41 11.52
CA ILE A 74 4.48 10.58 10.95
C ILE A 74 3.02 10.55 11.43
N GLY A 75 2.68 11.44 12.36
CA GLY A 75 1.34 11.54 12.94
C GLY A 75 0.30 12.09 11.96
N ALA A 76 -0.98 11.96 12.31
CA ALA A 76 -2.10 12.37 11.48
C ALA A 76 -1.95 13.83 11.03
N GLY A 77 -1.96 14.06 9.71
CA GLY A 77 -1.86 15.39 9.12
C GLY A 77 -0.46 16.03 9.19
N SER A 78 0.53 15.36 9.76
CA SER A 78 1.95 15.78 9.69
C SER A 78 2.53 15.47 8.32
N THR A 79 3.50 16.29 7.89
CA THR A 79 4.28 16.01 6.67
C THR A 79 5.77 16.25 6.91
N LEU A 80 6.61 15.48 6.21
CA LEU A 80 8.08 15.58 6.25
C LEU A 80 8.62 16.06 4.91
N GLN A 81 9.59 16.97 4.95
CA GLN A 81 10.41 17.40 3.83
C GLN A 81 11.90 17.18 4.15
N ALA A 82 12.61 16.46 3.29
CA ALA A 82 14.04 16.18 3.46
C ALA A 82 14.82 16.31 2.14
N ASN A 83 16.14 16.50 2.18
CA ASN A 83 16.96 16.21 1.00
C ASN A 83 17.07 14.71 0.79
N THR A 84 17.40 13.96 1.84
CA THR A 84 17.51 12.50 1.78
C THR A 84 16.69 11.84 2.88
N LEU A 85 15.83 10.89 2.52
CA LEU A 85 15.24 9.93 3.44
C LEU A 85 15.96 8.59 3.29
N THR A 86 16.50 8.06 4.38
CA THR A 86 17.08 6.70 4.42
C THR A 86 16.39 5.89 5.51
N GLN A 87 15.71 4.82 5.10
CA GLN A 87 15.34 3.71 5.99
C GLN A 87 16.40 2.62 5.80
N GLN A 88 16.91 2.07 6.91
CA GLN A 88 17.83 0.93 6.89
C GLN A 88 17.08 -0.38 7.10
N ASP A 89 17.68 -1.50 6.69
CA ASP A 89 17.23 -2.84 7.06
C ASP A 89 16.89 -2.93 8.56
N GLY A 90 15.72 -3.49 8.86
CA GLY A 90 15.17 -3.63 10.20
C GLY A 90 14.70 -2.33 10.87
N SER A 91 14.64 -1.21 10.14
CA SER A 91 13.97 0.02 10.63
C SER A 91 12.45 -0.01 10.40
N THR A 92 11.73 0.93 11.01
CA THR A 92 10.28 1.08 10.84
C THR A 92 9.90 2.52 10.51
N LEU A 93 9.15 2.70 9.43
CA LEU A 93 8.40 3.92 9.16
C LEU A 93 6.94 3.69 9.54
N THR A 94 6.39 4.53 10.39
CA THR A 94 4.95 4.58 10.67
C THR A 94 4.36 5.85 10.09
N ALA A 95 3.24 5.76 9.38
CA ALA A 95 2.57 6.91 8.80
C ALA A 95 1.05 6.83 9.02
N ASP A 96 0.48 7.90 9.57
CA ASP A 96 -0.96 8.06 9.67
C ASP A 96 -1.48 8.91 8.49
N LEU A 97 -2.11 8.22 7.54
CA LEU A 97 -2.66 8.78 6.30
C LEU A 97 -4.16 9.10 6.41
N THR A 98 -4.76 9.00 7.60
CA THR A 98 -6.21 9.26 7.78
C THR A 98 -6.62 10.71 7.59
N ALA A 99 -5.66 11.65 7.63
CA ALA A 99 -5.90 13.08 7.55
C ALA A 99 -5.04 13.78 6.46
N THR A 100 -4.45 13.04 5.52
CA THR A 100 -3.58 13.62 4.48
C THR A 100 -4.36 13.84 3.17
N SER A 101 -4.02 14.91 2.45
CA SER A 101 -4.57 15.21 1.11
C SER A 101 -3.50 15.10 0.01
N GLY A 102 -2.40 14.41 0.30
CA GLY A 102 -1.20 14.31 -0.54
C GLY A 102 -0.11 13.49 0.17
N PRO A 103 1.10 13.40 -0.41
CA PRO A 103 2.17 12.58 0.15
C PRO A 103 2.57 13.08 1.53
N ALA A 104 2.68 12.16 2.48
CA ALA A 104 3.14 12.44 3.84
C ALA A 104 4.63 12.81 3.86
N ILE A 105 5.40 12.35 2.87
CA ILE A 105 6.84 12.61 2.78
C ILE A 105 7.18 13.15 1.40
N ARG A 106 7.96 14.23 1.37
CA ARG A 106 8.59 14.78 0.17
C ARG A 106 10.10 14.77 0.36
N ALA A 107 10.84 14.19 -0.57
CA ALA A 107 12.29 14.21 -0.49
C ALA A 107 12.96 14.38 -1.86
N LYS A 108 14.25 14.69 -1.89
CA LYS A 108 15.00 14.69 -3.17
C LYS A 108 15.50 13.30 -3.51
N ASN A 109 15.96 12.57 -2.50
CA ASN A 109 16.47 11.21 -2.61
C ASN A 109 15.79 10.35 -1.54
N VAL A 110 15.42 9.13 -1.91
CA VAL A 110 14.75 8.19 -1.01
C VAL A 110 15.38 6.82 -1.19
N ASN A 111 15.79 6.23 -0.07
CA ASN A 111 16.28 4.85 -0.01
C ASN A 111 15.42 4.09 1.02
N LEU A 112 14.66 3.11 0.55
CA LEU A 112 13.70 2.32 1.34
C LEU A 112 14.26 0.94 1.65
N ASP A 113 13.98 0.49 2.86
CA ASP A 113 14.34 -0.79 3.45
C ASP A 113 13.49 -0.95 4.73
N GLY A 114 13.51 -2.12 5.38
CA GLY A 114 12.77 -2.36 6.62
C GLY A 114 11.26 -2.35 6.43
N THR A 115 10.50 -1.87 7.42
CA THR A 115 9.04 -2.05 7.49
C THR A 115 8.26 -0.74 7.43
N LEU A 116 7.09 -0.79 6.81
CA LEU A 116 6.11 0.29 6.76
C LEU A 116 4.84 -0.09 7.52
N ASN A 117 4.42 0.76 8.46
CA ASN A 117 3.15 0.64 9.18
C ASN A 117 2.25 1.83 8.86
N VAL A 118 1.05 1.59 8.36
CA VAL A 118 0.14 2.64 7.91
C VAL A 118 -1.16 2.60 8.69
N ALA A 119 -1.58 3.75 9.23
CA ALA A 119 -2.98 3.98 9.54
C ALA A 119 -3.63 4.63 8.30
N SER A 120 -4.69 4.01 7.79
CA SER A 120 -5.30 4.37 6.51
C SER A 120 -6.78 4.73 6.69
N PRO A 121 -7.32 5.70 5.91
CA PRO A 121 -8.75 5.97 5.86
C PRO A 121 -9.55 4.84 5.21
N ALA A 122 -8.89 3.84 4.59
CA ALA A 122 -9.51 2.60 4.11
C ALA A 122 -10.49 2.09 5.15
N SER A 123 -11.77 2.31 4.85
CA SER A 123 -12.84 2.26 5.83
C SER A 123 -13.16 0.82 6.19
N GLN A 124 -13.64 0.66 7.41
CA GLN A 124 -14.30 -0.52 7.96
C GLN A 124 -15.65 -0.86 7.26
N GLU A 125 -15.87 -0.37 6.03
CA GLU A 125 -17.01 -0.71 5.18
C GLU A 125 -16.60 -1.77 4.15
N PRO A 126 -17.45 -2.74 3.80
CA PRO A 126 -17.08 -3.80 2.87
C PRO A 126 -16.76 -3.22 1.48
N ILE A 127 -15.59 -3.53 0.94
CA ILE A 127 -15.25 -3.28 -0.47
C ILE A 127 -16.14 -4.21 -1.32
N ARG A 128 -16.98 -3.65 -2.18
CA ARG A 128 -17.96 -4.41 -2.97
C ARG A 128 -17.65 -4.41 -4.46
N SER A 129 -16.79 -3.52 -4.92
CA SER A 129 -16.36 -3.48 -6.31
C SER A 129 -14.93 -2.96 -6.46
N THR A 130 -14.33 -3.24 -7.62
CA THR A 130 -13.07 -2.59 -8.02
C THR A 130 -13.16 -1.06 -8.10
N ASP A 131 -14.37 -0.49 -8.20
CA ASP A 131 -14.59 0.96 -8.17
C ASP A 131 -14.45 1.56 -6.76
N ASP A 132 -14.52 0.73 -5.71
CA ASP A 132 -14.39 1.15 -4.31
C ASP A 132 -12.91 1.23 -3.87
N LEU A 133 -11.98 0.71 -4.69
CA LEU A 133 -10.56 0.62 -4.35
C LEU A 133 -9.89 2.00 -4.35
N ILE A 134 -9.10 2.26 -3.31
CA ILE A 134 -8.42 3.55 -3.14
C ILE A 134 -6.90 3.47 -3.32
N SER A 135 -6.30 4.62 -3.61
CA SER A 135 -4.85 4.82 -3.61
C SER A 135 -4.49 6.00 -2.71
N LEU A 136 -3.43 5.83 -1.92
CA LEU A 136 -2.93 6.81 -0.96
C LEU A 136 -1.48 7.14 -1.26
N ALA A 137 -1.19 8.41 -1.52
CA ALA A 137 0.17 8.87 -1.72
C ALA A 137 0.94 8.87 -0.38
N LEU A 138 2.09 8.19 -0.35
CA LEU A 138 2.97 8.18 0.83
C LEU A 138 4.21 9.05 0.60
N ILE A 139 4.96 8.80 -0.47
CA ILE A 139 6.23 9.48 -0.76
C ILE A 139 6.20 10.09 -2.16
N GLU A 140 6.66 11.33 -2.26
CA GLU A 140 7.05 11.97 -3.51
C GLU A 140 8.56 12.29 -3.47
N SER A 141 9.28 11.92 -4.53
CA SER A 141 10.73 12.07 -4.64
C SER A 141 11.15 12.78 -5.93
N ASP A 142 12.13 13.68 -5.87
CA ASP A 142 12.68 14.33 -7.08
C ASP A 142 13.46 13.32 -7.96
N ASN A 143 14.14 12.35 -7.34
CA ASN A 143 14.88 11.29 -8.00
C ASN A 143 14.21 9.92 -7.79
N ALA A 144 14.58 8.94 -8.61
CA ALA A 144 14.11 7.56 -8.47
C ALA A 144 14.36 7.02 -7.04
N ILE A 145 13.32 6.44 -6.46
CA ILE A 145 13.32 5.77 -5.17
C ILE A 145 14.08 4.46 -5.32
N SER A 146 15.13 4.29 -4.51
CA SER A 146 15.89 3.05 -4.43
C SER A 146 15.35 2.15 -3.32
N GLY A 147 15.34 0.83 -3.58
CA GLY A 147 14.82 -0.16 -2.64
C GLY A 147 13.29 -0.23 -2.60
N ASP A 148 12.81 -0.93 -1.58
CA ASP A 148 11.40 -1.10 -1.23
C ASP A 148 11.30 -1.43 0.28
N PHE A 149 10.10 -1.40 0.85
CA PHE A 149 9.88 -1.95 2.19
C PHE A 149 9.80 -3.48 2.12
N ASP A 150 10.45 -4.16 3.07
CA ASP A 150 10.38 -5.62 3.25
C ASP A 150 8.98 -6.09 3.67
N GLY A 151 8.21 -5.20 4.28
CA GLY A 151 6.87 -5.51 4.76
C GLY A 151 6.03 -4.27 4.99
N ILE A 152 4.74 -4.40 4.69
CA ILE A 152 3.74 -3.35 4.87
C ILE A 152 2.63 -3.89 5.77
N THR A 153 2.23 -3.10 6.78
CA THR A 153 1.03 -3.34 7.57
C THR A 153 0.06 -2.18 7.43
N ILE A 154 -1.22 -2.48 7.29
CA ILE A 154 -2.32 -1.51 7.15
C ILE A 154 -3.28 -1.70 8.32
N ASN A 155 -3.49 -0.64 9.10
CA ASN A 155 -4.36 -0.64 10.29
C ASN A 155 -4.03 -1.81 11.26
N GLY A 156 -2.73 -2.14 11.38
CA GLY A 156 -2.23 -3.23 12.23
C GLY A 156 -2.32 -4.64 11.63
N ASN A 157 -2.85 -4.79 10.41
CA ASN A 157 -2.91 -6.06 9.71
C ASN A 157 -1.80 -6.15 8.68
N ALA A 158 -1.08 -7.28 8.64
CA ALA A 158 -0.16 -7.56 7.55
C ALA A 158 -0.94 -7.76 6.23
N MET A 159 -0.28 -7.47 5.11
CA MET A 159 -0.81 -7.85 3.79
C MET A 159 -1.13 -9.35 3.78
N ASN A 160 -2.31 -9.69 3.27
CA ASN A 160 -2.72 -11.08 3.12
C ASN A 160 -2.51 -11.50 1.65
N PRO A 161 -1.48 -12.30 1.34
CA PRO A 161 -1.22 -12.73 -0.03
C PRO A 161 -2.28 -13.71 -0.57
N ASP A 162 -3.12 -14.30 0.28
CA ASP A 162 -4.19 -15.22 -0.13
C ASP A 162 -5.53 -14.51 -0.38
N ALA A 163 -5.64 -13.23 -0.01
CA ALA A 163 -6.86 -12.44 -0.25
C ALA A 163 -6.91 -12.01 -1.72
N PHE A 164 -8.12 -11.88 -2.29
CA PHE A 164 -8.28 -11.43 -3.68
C PHE A 164 -8.23 -9.90 -3.84
N ILE A 165 -8.43 -9.17 -2.73
CA ILE A 165 -8.10 -7.74 -2.60
C ILE A 165 -6.98 -7.61 -1.58
N THR A 166 -6.01 -6.77 -1.92
CA THR A 166 -4.84 -6.53 -1.11
C THR A 166 -4.42 -5.07 -1.22
N VAL A 167 -3.53 -4.64 -0.33
CA VAL A 167 -2.86 -3.36 -0.43
C VAL A 167 -1.43 -3.62 -0.83
N VAL A 168 -0.95 -2.94 -1.86
CA VAL A 168 0.46 -3.00 -2.29
C VAL A 168 1.12 -1.65 -2.13
N GLY A 169 2.41 -1.66 -1.80
CA GLY A 169 3.28 -0.53 -2.05
C GLY A 169 3.67 -0.52 -3.52
N GLN A 170 3.35 0.55 -4.22
CA GLN A 170 3.55 0.65 -5.66
C GLN A 170 4.37 1.89 -5.99
N LYS A 171 5.43 1.70 -6.77
CA LYS A 171 6.15 2.79 -7.40
C LYS A 171 5.52 3.17 -8.73
N ASN A 172 5.45 4.47 -9.02
CA ASN A 172 5.04 4.91 -10.35
C ASN A 172 6.08 4.53 -11.42
N VAL A 173 5.77 4.73 -12.70
CA VAL A 173 6.63 4.33 -13.83
C VAL A 173 8.06 4.89 -13.80
N ASN A 174 8.29 6.00 -13.10
CA ASN A 174 9.59 6.66 -13.00
C ASN A 174 10.25 6.44 -11.64
N ASP A 175 9.68 5.61 -10.77
CA ASP A 175 10.07 5.41 -9.38
C ASP A 175 10.12 6.71 -8.55
N THR A 176 9.40 7.76 -8.91
CA THR A 176 9.42 9.05 -8.18
C THR A 176 8.27 9.21 -7.20
N HIS A 177 7.31 8.29 -7.20
CA HIS A 177 6.21 8.27 -6.23
C HIS A 177 6.12 6.87 -5.65
N TYR A 178 5.81 6.79 -4.37
CA TYR A 178 5.44 5.55 -3.67
C TYR A 178 4.05 5.71 -3.10
N ASP A 179 3.11 4.97 -3.67
CA ASP A 179 1.70 5.00 -3.32
C ASP A 179 1.29 3.66 -2.70
N LEU A 180 0.32 3.71 -1.80
CA LEU A 180 -0.29 2.54 -1.18
C LEU A 180 -1.61 2.32 -1.90
N VAL A 181 -1.70 1.23 -2.65
CA VAL A 181 -2.80 1.00 -3.60
C VAL A 181 -3.58 -0.23 -3.17
N GLU A 182 -4.86 -0.06 -2.88
CA GLU A 182 -5.81 -1.18 -2.84
C GLU A 182 -6.01 -1.70 -4.27
N THR A 183 -5.78 -2.98 -4.46
CA THR A 183 -5.81 -3.60 -5.78
C THR A 183 -6.32 -5.03 -5.71
N LEU A 184 -6.74 -5.55 -6.87
CA LEU A 184 -6.91 -6.98 -7.04
C LEU A 184 -5.54 -7.66 -6.95
N THR A 185 -5.45 -8.76 -6.21
CA THR A 185 -4.23 -9.57 -6.14
C THR A 185 -3.85 -10.15 -7.51
N TRP A 186 -4.79 -10.20 -8.46
CA TRP A 186 -4.52 -10.43 -9.88
C TRP A 186 -3.41 -9.54 -10.45
N TYR A 187 -3.30 -8.29 -9.96
CA TYR A 187 -2.33 -7.29 -10.41
C TYR A 187 -1.23 -7.00 -9.40
N ALA A 188 -1.11 -7.80 -8.34
CA ALA A 188 -0.17 -7.54 -7.26
C ALA A 188 1.29 -7.49 -7.75
N ASP A 189 1.73 -8.43 -8.60
CA ASP A 189 3.10 -8.43 -9.17
C ASP A 189 3.37 -7.28 -10.16
N ARG A 190 2.35 -6.52 -10.54
CA ARG A 190 2.52 -5.41 -11.48
C ARG A 190 3.30 -4.30 -10.79
N TYR A 191 4.30 -3.76 -11.50
CA TYR A 191 5.14 -2.67 -11.00
C TYR A 191 5.97 -3.02 -9.75
N ASN A 192 6.41 -4.27 -9.65
CA ASN A 192 7.43 -4.70 -8.68
C ASN A 192 6.94 -4.67 -7.22
N ALA A 193 5.66 -4.99 -6.97
CA ALA A 193 5.15 -5.05 -5.61
C ALA A 193 5.70 -6.26 -4.82
N ALA A 194 5.49 -6.22 -3.51
CA ALA A 194 6.05 -7.16 -2.54
C ALA A 194 5.29 -8.49 -2.39
N ILE A 195 4.19 -8.71 -3.12
CA ILE A 195 3.35 -9.90 -2.99
C ILE A 195 3.02 -10.52 -4.35
N ASP A 196 3.14 -11.84 -4.43
CA ASP A 196 2.88 -12.63 -5.64
C ASP A 196 1.41 -12.50 -6.08
N ALA A 197 1.19 -12.35 -7.39
CA ALA A 197 -0.14 -12.30 -7.97
C ALA A 197 -0.83 -13.67 -8.02
N HIS A 198 -2.17 -13.66 -7.94
CA HIS A 198 -2.97 -14.86 -8.16
C HIS A 198 -4.36 -14.56 -8.74
N GLY A 199 -4.95 -15.55 -9.42
CA GLY A 199 -6.28 -15.46 -10.00
C GLY A 199 -7.44 -16.01 -9.15
N THR A 200 -7.21 -16.26 -7.86
CA THR A 200 -8.23 -16.81 -6.95
C THR A 200 -9.08 -15.71 -6.34
N PHE A 201 -10.41 -15.84 -6.50
CA PHE A 201 -11.43 -15.02 -5.86
C PHE A 201 -12.19 -15.88 -4.85
N ASN A 202 -11.85 -15.72 -3.57
CA ASN A 202 -12.52 -16.41 -2.47
C ASN A 202 -13.49 -15.46 -1.76
N LEU A 203 -14.79 -15.68 -1.94
CA LEU A 203 -15.85 -15.00 -1.18
C LEU A 203 -16.45 -16.02 -0.21
N ALA A 204 -15.98 -16.00 1.04
CA ALA A 204 -16.22 -17.11 1.97
C ALA A 204 -17.68 -17.19 2.42
N ASP A 205 -18.32 -16.05 2.67
CA ASP A 205 -19.69 -16.00 3.19
C ASP A 205 -20.70 -15.96 2.05
N ALA A 206 -21.82 -16.67 2.20
CA ALA A 206 -22.84 -16.79 1.15
C ALA A 206 -23.52 -15.45 0.81
N ASP A 207 -23.50 -14.50 1.75
CA ASP A 207 -24.04 -13.16 1.56
C ASP A 207 -23.01 -12.18 0.94
N ASP A 208 -21.75 -12.62 0.79
CA ASP A 208 -20.72 -11.82 0.14
C ASP A 208 -20.99 -11.69 -1.36
N SER A 209 -20.83 -10.47 -1.88
CA SER A 209 -20.91 -10.19 -3.31
C SER A 209 -19.86 -9.16 -3.68
N PHE A 210 -19.08 -9.45 -4.73
CA PHE A 210 -18.08 -8.54 -5.26
C PHE A 210 -18.20 -8.39 -6.78
N THR A 211 -18.19 -7.14 -7.26
CA THR A 211 -18.28 -6.82 -8.69
C THR A 211 -16.93 -6.36 -9.24
N VAL A 212 -16.41 -7.10 -10.21
CA VAL A 212 -15.21 -6.76 -10.96
C VAL A 212 -15.59 -5.93 -12.18
N ASN A 213 -15.39 -4.61 -12.08
CA ASN A 213 -15.60 -3.64 -13.17
C ASN A 213 -14.31 -3.33 -13.95
N THR A 214 -13.15 -3.73 -13.42
CA THR A 214 -11.86 -3.65 -14.13
C THR A 214 -11.69 -4.85 -15.07
N VAL A 215 -11.19 -4.62 -16.27
CA VAL A 215 -10.80 -5.70 -17.20
C VAL A 215 -9.74 -6.57 -16.53
N LEU A 216 -9.93 -7.88 -16.53
CA LEU A 216 -8.93 -8.89 -16.18
C LEU A 216 -8.18 -9.29 -17.45
N GLU A 217 -6.89 -8.98 -17.51
CA GLU A 217 -5.98 -9.31 -18.61
C GLU A 217 -4.90 -10.30 -18.19
N ASN A 218 -4.19 -10.88 -19.16
CA ASN A 218 -3.03 -11.70 -18.87
C ASN A 218 -1.94 -10.87 -18.18
N VAL A 219 -1.36 -11.44 -17.13
CA VAL A 219 -0.17 -10.91 -16.45
C VAL A 219 0.96 -11.93 -16.50
N ASP A 220 2.14 -11.53 -16.01
CA ASP A 220 3.30 -12.42 -15.95
C ASP A 220 3.02 -13.62 -15.02
N ALA A 221 3.48 -14.80 -15.42
CA ALA A 221 3.39 -15.99 -14.58
C ALA A 221 4.42 -15.93 -13.44
N ASN A 222 4.04 -16.47 -12.28
CA ASN A 222 4.93 -16.69 -11.16
C ASN A 222 5.02 -18.18 -10.80
N SER A 223 5.64 -18.51 -9.67
CA SER A 223 5.89 -19.90 -9.29
C SER A 223 4.62 -20.71 -8.95
N GLY A 224 3.53 -20.02 -8.58
CA GLY A 224 2.28 -20.62 -8.11
C GLY A 224 1.09 -20.41 -9.06
N TRP A 225 1.16 -19.46 -9.99
CA TRP A 225 0.06 -19.11 -10.88
C TRP A 225 0.55 -18.74 -12.28
N ASN A 226 -0.22 -19.09 -13.30
CA ASN A 226 0.16 -18.92 -14.70
C ASN A 226 -0.10 -17.50 -15.25
N GLY A 227 -0.57 -16.57 -14.42
CA GLY A 227 -0.88 -15.20 -14.80
C GLY A 227 -2.18 -15.02 -15.60
N GLN A 228 -2.97 -16.07 -15.77
CA GLN A 228 -4.01 -16.10 -16.82
C GLN A 228 -5.31 -16.79 -16.41
N SER A 229 -5.30 -17.65 -15.39
CA SER A 229 -6.47 -18.45 -15.00
C SER A 229 -7.22 -17.86 -13.82
N LEU A 230 -8.55 -17.87 -13.89
CA LEU A 230 -9.43 -17.41 -12.81
C LEU A 230 -9.95 -18.61 -12.02
N THR A 231 -9.95 -18.52 -10.70
CA THR A 231 -10.60 -19.50 -9.81
C THR A 231 -11.60 -18.79 -8.90
N LYS A 232 -12.89 -19.10 -9.04
CA LYS A 232 -13.93 -18.69 -8.09
C LYS A 232 -14.12 -19.77 -7.04
N THR A 233 -14.01 -19.41 -5.77
CA THR A 233 -14.25 -20.28 -4.61
C THR A 233 -15.00 -19.54 -3.50
N GLY A 234 -15.36 -20.25 -2.44
CA GLY A 234 -16.20 -19.76 -1.35
C GLY A 234 -17.68 -19.63 -1.74
N ALA A 235 -18.56 -19.55 -0.74
CA ALA A 235 -20.01 -19.64 -0.94
C ALA A 235 -20.63 -18.38 -1.59
N GLY A 236 -19.94 -17.24 -1.58
CA GLY A 236 -20.45 -15.97 -2.07
C GLY A 236 -20.47 -15.83 -3.59
N THR A 237 -20.80 -14.62 -4.06
CA THR A 237 -21.02 -14.28 -5.47
C THR A 237 -19.91 -13.40 -6.03
N LEU A 238 -19.27 -13.82 -7.12
CA LEU A 238 -18.38 -12.98 -7.92
C LEU A 238 -19.11 -12.55 -9.19
N ILE A 239 -19.14 -11.25 -9.46
CA ILE A 239 -19.79 -10.67 -10.65
C ILE A 239 -18.69 -10.12 -11.57
N LEU A 240 -18.55 -10.68 -12.76
CA LEU A 240 -17.66 -10.17 -13.80
C LEU A 240 -18.47 -9.29 -14.76
N ASN A 241 -18.13 -8.00 -14.80
CA ASN A 241 -18.87 -6.99 -15.55
C ASN A 241 -18.04 -6.33 -16.66
N ALA A 242 -16.71 -6.47 -16.63
CA ALA A 242 -15.81 -5.99 -17.67
C ALA A 242 -15.69 -6.96 -18.86
N GLU A 243 -15.20 -6.45 -20.01
CA GLU A 243 -14.78 -7.24 -21.18
C GLU A 243 -13.41 -7.84 -20.88
N ASN A 244 -13.38 -9.05 -20.32
CA ASN A 244 -12.15 -9.68 -19.84
C ASN A 244 -11.36 -10.31 -20.99
N THR A 245 -10.03 -10.20 -20.93
CA THR A 245 -9.12 -10.63 -22.01
C THR A 245 -8.14 -11.71 -21.58
N TYR A 246 -8.25 -12.20 -20.34
CA TYR A 246 -7.44 -13.33 -19.90
C TYR A 246 -7.71 -14.58 -20.76
N THR A 247 -6.66 -15.32 -21.04
CA THR A 247 -6.71 -16.48 -21.96
C THR A 247 -6.63 -17.83 -21.23
N GLY A 248 -6.43 -17.82 -19.92
CA GLY A 248 -6.45 -19.03 -19.10
C GLY A 248 -7.88 -19.49 -18.82
N GLY A 249 -8.01 -20.71 -18.30
CA GLY A 249 -9.31 -21.27 -17.96
C GLY A 249 -9.96 -20.61 -16.75
N THR A 250 -11.28 -20.71 -16.68
CA THR A 250 -12.09 -20.26 -15.55
C THR A 250 -12.62 -21.48 -14.79
N LEU A 251 -12.18 -21.64 -13.55
CA LEU A 251 -12.65 -22.69 -12.65
C LEU A 251 -13.64 -22.10 -11.64
N ILE A 252 -14.89 -22.59 -11.64
CA ILE A 252 -15.89 -22.28 -10.63
C ILE A 252 -15.94 -23.47 -9.68
N SER A 253 -15.26 -23.34 -8.53
CA SER A 253 -15.16 -24.41 -7.54
C SER A 253 -16.34 -24.40 -6.56
N ASP A 254 -16.81 -23.22 -6.17
CA ASP A 254 -17.90 -23.04 -5.20
C ASP A 254 -18.59 -21.65 -5.37
N GLY A 255 -19.80 -21.54 -4.83
CA GLY A 255 -20.62 -20.33 -4.87
C GLY A 255 -21.15 -20.01 -6.27
N THR A 256 -21.24 -18.71 -6.59
CA THR A 256 -21.80 -18.24 -7.87
C THR A 256 -20.82 -17.33 -8.59
N LEU A 257 -20.60 -17.60 -9.88
CA LEU A 257 -19.98 -16.68 -10.83
C LEU A 257 -21.08 -16.09 -11.73
N VAL A 258 -21.22 -14.78 -11.75
CA VAL A 258 -22.17 -14.07 -12.62
C VAL A 258 -21.41 -13.36 -13.73
N ALA A 259 -21.72 -13.67 -14.98
CA ALA A 259 -21.25 -12.95 -16.15
C ALA A 259 -22.29 -11.90 -16.56
N SER A 260 -22.01 -10.61 -16.31
CA SER A 260 -22.91 -9.48 -16.63
C SER A 260 -22.51 -8.75 -17.92
N ASN A 261 -21.42 -9.18 -18.56
CA ASN A 261 -20.99 -8.78 -19.89
C ASN A 261 -20.78 -10.04 -20.74
N VAL A 262 -21.12 -10.00 -22.03
CA VAL A 262 -21.00 -11.15 -22.96
C VAL A 262 -19.54 -11.60 -23.15
N GLU A 263 -18.58 -10.70 -22.94
CA GLU A 263 -17.14 -10.96 -22.99
C GLU A 263 -16.52 -11.10 -21.57
N ALA A 264 -17.33 -11.32 -20.54
CA ALA A 264 -16.85 -11.35 -19.15
C ALA A 264 -16.02 -12.60 -18.79
N LEU A 265 -16.05 -13.67 -19.57
CA LEU A 265 -15.48 -14.97 -19.20
C LEU A 265 -14.10 -15.25 -19.82
N GLY A 266 -13.49 -14.25 -20.46
CA GLY A 266 -12.24 -14.45 -21.18
C GLY A 266 -12.40 -15.39 -22.38
N THR A 267 -11.30 -15.98 -22.83
CA THR A 267 -11.29 -16.88 -24.01
C THR A 267 -10.86 -18.31 -23.70
N GLY A 268 -10.78 -18.69 -22.43
CA GLY A 268 -10.33 -20.01 -22.01
C GLY A 268 -11.47 -20.90 -21.51
N ASP A 269 -11.24 -22.21 -21.52
CA ASP A 269 -12.20 -23.22 -21.06
C ASP A 269 -12.82 -22.89 -19.69
N ILE A 270 -14.13 -23.10 -19.55
CA ILE A 270 -14.82 -23.02 -18.26
C ILE A 270 -15.00 -24.42 -17.69
N THR A 271 -14.54 -24.60 -16.45
CA THR A 271 -14.90 -25.76 -15.61
C THR A 271 -15.86 -25.29 -14.53
N ASP A 272 -17.14 -25.61 -14.66
CA ASP A 272 -18.18 -25.28 -13.68
C ASP A 272 -18.50 -26.48 -12.77
N ASN A 273 -18.14 -26.37 -11.49
CA ASN A 273 -18.51 -27.33 -10.45
C ASN A 273 -19.55 -26.75 -9.45
N ALA A 274 -20.08 -25.56 -9.71
CA ALA A 274 -21.02 -24.87 -8.83
C ALA A 274 -22.12 -24.17 -9.64
N VAL A 275 -22.16 -22.84 -9.66
CA VAL A 275 -23.15 -22.06 -10.41
C VAL A 275 -22.46 -21.01 -11.28
N LEU A 276 -22.64 -21.14 -12.60
CA LEU A 276 -22.47 -20.06 -13.57
C LEU A 276 -23.82 -19.43 -13.92
N GLU A 277 -23.95 -18.12 -13.71
CA GLU A 277 -25.11 -17.32 -14.14
C GLU A 277 -24.72 -16.38 -15.27
N LEU A 278 -25.47 -16.44 -16.38
CA LEU A 278 -25.33 -15.51 -17.50
C LEU A 278 -26.41 -14.44 -17.39
N ASN A 279 -26.05 -13.24 -16.94
CA ASN A 279 -26.98 -12.19 -16.54
C ASN A 279 -26.92 -10.98 -17.48
N THR A 280 -26.76 -11.21 -18.78
CA THR A 280 -26.91 -10.20 -19.82
C THR A 280 -27.45 -10.81 -21.10
N GLY A 281 -28.01 -9.98 -21.98
CA GLY A 281 -28.51 -10.41 -23.28
C GLY A 281 -27.42 -10.41 -24.35
N GLY A 282 -27.35 -11.47 -25.14
CA GLY A 282 -26.41 -11.62 -26.26
C GLY A 282 -25.86 -13.04 -26.35
N ASP A 283 -24.98 -13.26 -27.33
CA ASP A 283 -24.30 -14.54 -27.49
C ASP A 283 -22.99 -14.50 -26.68
N PHE A 284 -22.79 -15.51 -25.83
CA PHE A 284 -21.55 -15.72 -25.10
C PHE A 284 -20.67 -16.66 -25.92
N ASP A 285 -19.65 -16.11 -26.56
CA ASP A 285 -18.66 -16.88 -27.31
C ASP A 285 -17.43 -17.11 -26.42
N ASN A 286 -17.40 -18.26 -25.74
CA ASN A 286 -16.17 -18.78 -25.15
C ASN A 286 -15.67 -19.93 -26.03
N ALA A 287 -14.46 -19.78 -26.58
CA ALA A 287 -13.96 -20.57 -27.71
C ALA A 287 -13.40 -21.94 -27.28
#